data_AF-A0A803NRX3-F1
#
_entry.id   AF-A0A803NRX3-F1
#
_cell.length_a   1.000
_cell.length_b   1.000
_cell.length_c   1.000
_cell.angle_alpha   90.00
_cell.angle_beta   90.00
_cell.angle_gamma   90.00
#
_symmetry.space_group_name_H-M   'P 1'
#
loop_
_entity.id
_entity.type
_entity.pdbx_description
1 polymer ?
#
loop_
_entity_poly.entity_id
_entity_poly.type
_entity_poly.pdbx_seq_one_letter_code
_entity_poly.pdbx_strand_id
1 'polypeptide(L)'
;MGASRLARFAIDDERRLKIVEVGGAHELLKMLEAAKDDRTRKEALKALSAISKSDKAVEALHQAGTTAIINSTPNSSQNIEIEQYKSSLLKRFHDLKYDVPS
;
A
#
# COMPACT_ATOMS: atom_id res chain seq x y z
N MET A 1 14.33 6.64 -0.56
CA MET A 1 14.08 5.91 -1.83
C MET A 1 12.69 6.30 -2.34
N GLY A 2 12.45 6.46 -3.64
CA GLY A 2 11.11 6.84 -4.15
C GLY A 2 10.16 5.65 -4.26
N ALA A 3 8.84 5.88 -4.19
CA ALA A 3 7.81 4.83 -4.21
C ALA A 3 7.91 3.92 -5.46
N SER A 4 8.14 4.51 -6.64
CA SER A 4 8.30 3.77 -7.89
C SER A 4 9.48 2.78 -7.87
N ARG A 5 10.56 3.09 -7.12
CA ARG A 5 11.69 2.18 -6.94
C ARG A 5 11.38 1.08 -5.92
N LEU A 6 10.68 1.41 -4.83
CA LEU A 6 10.24 0.41 -3.85
C LEU A 6 9.33 -0.64 -4.49
N ALA A 7 8.40 -0.22 -5.34
CA ALA A 7 7.54 -1.15 -6.09
C ALA A 7 8.33 -2.15 -6.94
N ARG A 8 9.42 -1.68 -7.59
CA ARG A 8 10.31 -2.52 -8.40
C ARG A 8 11.21 -3.43 -7.57
N PHE A 9 11.46 -3.09 -6.31
CA PHE A 9 12.27 -3.91 -5.40
C PHE A 9 11.46 -5.02 -4.72
N ALA A 10 10.14 -4.85 -4.61
CA ALA A 10 9.20 -5.79 -3.98
C ALA A 10 8.88 -7.05 -4.83
N ILE A 11 9.92 -7.72 -5.36
CA ILE A 11 9.77 -8.83 -6.32
C ILE A 11 9.51 -10.19 -5.67
N ASP A 12 9.95 -10.39 -4.43
CA ASP A 12 9.73 -11.61 -3.64
C ASP A 12 9.43 -11.27 -2.18
N ASP A 13 9.06 -12.29 -1.40
CA ASP A 13 8.61 -12.11 -0.03
C ASP A 13 9.71 -11.64 0.93
N GLU A 14 10.96 -12.07 0.72
CA GLU A 14 12.10 -11.62 1.54
C GLU A 14 12.32 -10.11 1.35
N ARG A 15 12.34 -9.66 0.10
CA ARG A 15 12.50 -8.24 -0.22
C ARG A 15 11.29 -7.41 0.24
N ARG A 16 10.07 -7.93 0.13
CA ARG A 16 8.85 -7.25 0.63
C ARG A 16 8.90 -7.07 2.15
N LEU A 17 9.27 -8.12 2.88
CA LEU A 17 9.44 -8.04 4.33
C LEU A 17 10.55 -7.06 4.68
N LYS A 18 11.67 -7.09 3.95
CA LYS A 18 12.77 -6.16 4.20
C LYS A 18 12.36 -4.69 4.06
N ILE A 19 11.52 -4.37 3.06
CA ILE A 19 10.96 -3.02 2.90
C ILE A 19 10.15 -2.61 4.13
N VAL A 20 9.35 -3.52 4.68
CA VAL A 20 8.57 -3.27 5.90
C VAL A 20 9.50 -3.05 7.11
N GLU A 21 10.47 -3.94 7.32
CA GLU A 21 11.41 -3.88 8.45
C GLU A 21 12.18 -2.54 8.53
N VAL A 22 12.58 -2.01 7.37
CA VAL A 22 13.31 -0.73 7.31
C VAL A 22 12.39 0.50 7.30
N GLY A 23 11.10 0.33 7.56
CA GLY A 23 10.12 1.41 7.64
C GLY A 23 9.61 1.94 6.29
N GLY A 24 9.95 1.29 5.18
CA GLY A 24 9.56 1.73 3.84
C GLY A 24 8.03 1.76 3.63
N ALA A 25 7.31 0.82 4.24
CA ALA A 25 5.84 0.81 4.25
C ALA A 25 5.25 2.06 4.91
N HIS A 26 5.78 2.46 6.07
CA HIS A 26 5.32 3.64 6.81
C HIS A 26 5.59 4.94 6.04
N GLU A 27 6.74 5.06 5.39
CA GLU A 27 7.05 6.21 4.54
C GLU A 27 6.15 6.30 3.29
N LEU A 28 5.72 5.16 2.72
CA LEU A 28 4.74 5.14 1.65
C LEU A 28 3.36 5.62 2.11
N LEU A 29 2.94 5.29 3.33
CA LEU A 29 1.68 5.76 3.91
C LEU A 29 1.69 7.27 4.16
N LYS A 30 2.77 7.81 4.75
CA LYS A 30 2.97 9.26 4.89
C LYS A 30 2.93 9.97 3.55
N MET A 31 3.59 9.39 2.54
CA MET A 31 3.57 9.93 1.18
C MET A 31 2.15 9.95 0.61
N LEU A 32 1.37 8.88 0.81
CA LEU A 32 0.00 8.79 0.35
C LEU A 32 -0.90 9.82 1.04
N GLU A 33 -0.76 9.98 2.36
CA GLU A 33 -1.53 10.94 3.16
C GLU A 33 -1.22 12.39 2.78
N ALA A 34 0.05 12.71 2.51
CA ALA A 34 0.48 14.05 2.12
C ALA A 34 0.27 14.37 0.62
N ALA A 35 -0.09 13.38 -0.20
CA ALA A 35 -0.13 13.52 -1.65
C ALA A 35 -1.28 14.44 -2.12
N LYS A 36 -0.92 15.51 -2.84
CA LYS A 36 -1.89 16.44 -3.43
C LYS A 36 -2.24 16.10 -4.89
N ASP A 37 -1.35 15.40 -5.58
CA ASP A 37 -1.47 15.02 -6.98
C ASP A 37 -1.67 13.51 -7.19
N ASP A 38 -2.30 13.16 -8.30
CA ASP A 38 -2.63 11.77 -8.64
C ASP A 38 -1.41 10.92 -8.97
N ARG A 39 -0.33 11.53 -9.47
CA ARG A 39 0.89 10.80 -9.81
C ARG A 39 1.52 10.26 -8.53
N THR A 40 1.64 11.08 -7.49
CA THR A 40 2.18 10.67 -6.19
C THR A 40 1.28 9.62 -5.52
N ARG A 41 -0.05 9.84 -5.49
CA ARG A 41 -1.02 8.86 -4.96
C ARG A 41 -0.87 7.50 -5.62
N LYS A 42 -0.84 7.48 -6.95
CA LYS A 42 -0.70 6.26 -7.75
C LYS A 42 0.58 5.51 -7.46
N GLU A 43 1.74 6.18 -7.45
CA GLU A 43 3.01 5.50 -7.22
C GLU A 43 3.13 4.95 -5.78
N ALA A 44 2.60 5.66 -4.79
CA ALA A 44 2.53 5.17 -3.41
C ALA A 44 1.63 3.92 -3.30
N LEU A 45 0.41 3.99 -3.82
CA LEU A 45 -0.54 2.86 -3.83
C LEU A 45 0.01 1.65 -4.59
N LYS A 46 0.67 1.87 -5.72
CA LYS A 46 1.32 0.81 -6.50
C LYS A 46 2.42 0.10 -5.71
N ALA A 47 3.24 0.86 -4.96
CA ALA A 47 4.27 0.28 -4.11
C ALA A 47 3.67 -0.52 -2.94
N LEU A 48 2.64 0.01 -2.28
CA LEU A 48 1.90 -0.69 -1.24
C LEU A 48 1.27 -2.00 -1.77
N SER A 49 0.68 -1.96 -2.97
CA SER A 49 0.12 -3.15 -3.63
C SER A 49 1.18 -4.19 -4.00
N ALA A 50 2.41 -3.77 -4.33
CA ALA A 50 3.50 -4.70 -4.56
C ALA A 50 3.97 -5.38 -3.26
N ILE A 51 3.99 -4.63 -2.15
CA ILE A 51 4.34 -5.14 -0.82
C ILE A 51 3.27 -6.12 -0.30
N SER A 52 1.98 -5.83 -0.53
CA SER A 52 0.85 -6.61 -0.01
C SER A 52 0.72 -8.03 -0.60
N LYS A 53 1.57 -8.40 -1.56
CA LYS A 53 1.61 -9.75 -2.15
C LYS A 53 2.24 -10.79 -1.22
N SER A 54 2.87 -10.38 -0.12
CA SER A 54 3.35 -11.26 0.94
C SER A 54 2.42 -11.18 2.15
N ASP A 55 2.00 -12.32 2.69
CA ASP A 55 1.08 -12.38 3.84
C ASP A 55 1.68 -11.75 5.11
N LYS A 56 2.98 -11.94 5.34
CA LYS A 56 3.68 -11.31 6.46
C LYS A 56 3.80 -9.80 6.30
N ALA A 57 4.06 -9.34 5.08
CA ALA A 57 4.23 -7.91 4.82
C ALA A 57 2.88 -7.17 4.88
N VAL A 58 1.79 -7.80 4.43
CA VAL A 58 0.46 -7.21 4.49
C VAL A 58 -0.10 -7.18 5.91
N GLU A 59 0.25 -8.14 6.78
CA GLU A 59 -0.04 -8.06 8.22
C GLU A 59 0.54 -6.78 8.84
N ALA A 60 1.82 -6.51 8.56
CA ALA A 60 2.48 -5.31 9.05
C ALA A 60 1.89 -4.02 8.47
N LEU A 61 1.44 -4.03 7.21
CA LEU A 61 0.69 -2.92 6.62
C LEU A 61 -0.63 -2.70 7.37
N HIS A 62 -1.38 -3.77 7.66
CA HIS A 62 -2.64 -3.66 8.38
C HIS A 62 -2.45 -3.04 9.77
N GLN A 63 -1.46 -3.52 10.53
CA GLN A 63 -1.11 -2.98 11.85
C GLN A 63 -0.70 -1.51 11.83
N ALA A 64 -0.17 -1.01 10.71
CA ALA A 64 0.19 0.40 10.53
C ALA A 64 -1.00 1.33 10.25
N GLY A 65 -2.25 0.84 10.32
CA GLY A 65 -3.45 1.65 10.08
C GLY A 65 -3.72 1.94 8.60
N THR A 66 -3.16 1.13 7.69
CA THR A 66 -3.22 1.35 6.25
C THR A 66 -4.65 1.48 5.72
N THR A 67 -5.62 0.74 6.27
CA THR A 67 -7.02 0.73 5.80
C THR A 67 -7.67 2.11 5.85
N ALA A 68 -7.45 2.89 6.92
CA ALA A 68 -8.02 4.22 7.06
C ALA A 68 -7.47 5.19 6.01
N ILE A 69 -6.15 5.16 5.78
CA ILE A 69 -5.47 6.02 4.81
C ILE A 69 -5.88 5.68 3.37
N ILE A 70 -6.01 4.38 3.06
CA ILE A 70 -6.48 3.94 1.74
C ILE A 70 -7.92 4.42 1.49
N ASN A 71 -8.80 4.28 2.47
CA ASN A 71 -10.19 4.71 2.33
C ASN A 71 -10.32 6.23 2.17
N SER A 72 -9.51 7.02 2.89
CA SER A 72 -9.52 8.49 2.79
C SER A 72 -8.87 9.03 1.51
N THR A 73 -8.04 8.23 0.83
CA THR A 73 -7.40 8.65 -0.42
C THR A 73 -8.46 8.89 -1.49
N PRO A 74 -8.51 10.09 -2.13
CA PRO A 74 -9.51 10.37 -3.16
C PRO A 74 -9.28 9.54 -4.43
N ASN A 75 -10.37 9.13 -5.08
CA ASN A 75 -10.31 8.56 -6.43
C ASN A 75 -10.05 9.66 -7.47
N SER A 76 -9.66 9.27 -8.68
CA SER A 76 -9.43 10.18 -9.79
C SER A 76 -10.16 9.71 -11.04
N SER A 77 -10.87 10.62 -11.69
CA SER A 77 -11.50 10.37 -12.99
C SER A 77 -10.50 10.25 -14.14
N GLN A 78 -9.29 10.80 -13.97
CA GLN A 78 -8.22 10.76 -14.98
C GLN A 78 -7.26 9.58 -14.76
N ASN A 79 -7.25 9.00 -13.56
CA ASN A 79 -6.31 7.96 -13.18
C ASN A 79 -6.99 6.83 -12.41
N ILE A 80 -7.64 5.96 -13.18
CA ILE A 80 -8.38 4.79 -12.68
C ILE A 80 -7.50 3.79 -11.91
N GLU A 81 -6.18 3.79 -12.13
CA GLU A 81 -5.26 2.90 -11.42
C GLU A 81 -5.27 3.17 -9.90
N ILE A 82 -5.55 4.41 -9.47
CA ILE A 82 -5.69 4.74 -8.05
C ILE A 82 -6.80 3.89 -7.42
N GLU A 83 -7.98 3.87 -8.03
CA GLU A 83 -9.12 3.09 -7.54
C GLU A 83 -8.81 1.59 -7.59
N GLN A 84 -8.19 1.11 -8.68
CA GLN A 84 -7.83 -0.29 -8.83
C GLN A 84 -6.85 -0.76 -7.73
N TYR A 85 -5.81 0.02 -7.43
CA TYR A 85 -4.86 -0.33 -6.37
C TYR A 85 -5.51 -0.27 -4.98
N LYS A 86 -6.34 0.74 -4.70
CA LYS A 86 -7.10 0.82 -3.45
C LYS A 86 -7.97 -0.43 -3.25
N SER A 87 -8.81 -0.75 -4.24
CA SER A 87 -9.72 -1.91 -4.18
C SER A 87 -8.97 -3.23 -4.05
N SER A 88 -7.83 -3.38 -4.73
CA SER A 88 -6.98 -4.57 -4.62
C SER A 88 -6.37 -4.73 -3.22
N LEU A 89 -5.93 -3.63 -2.62
CA LEU A 89 -5.37 -3.60 -1.26
C LEU A 89 -6.44 -3.92 -0.21
N LEU A 90 -7.60 -3.27 -0.28
CA LEU A 90 -8.71 -3.53 0.64
C LEU A 90 -9.20 -4.98 0.54
N LYS A 91 -9.37 -5.49 -0.68
CA LYS A 91 -9.69 -6.91 -0.89
C LYS A 91 -8.63 -7.82 -0.27
N ARG A 92 -7.35 -7.49 -0.38
CA ARG A 92 -6.28 -8.29 0.22
C ARG A 92 -6.36 -8.33 1.74
N PHE A 93 -6.69 -7.21 2.39
CA PHE A 93 -6.91 -7.18 3.84
C PHE A 93 -8.13 -8.01 4.25
N HIS A 94 -9.23 -7.89 3.50
CA HIS A 94 -10.44 -8.69 3.70
C HIS A 94 -10.19 -10.19 3.56
N ASP A 95 -9.50 -10.62 2.49
CA ASP A 95 -9.24 -12.04 2.17
C ASP A 95 -8.42 -12.73 3.28
N LEU A 96 -7.57 -11.96 3.98
CA LEU A 96 -6.79 -12.43 5.12
C LEU A 96 -7.52 -12.28 6.47
N LYS A 97 -8.81 -11.90 6.44
CA LYS A 97 -9.69 -11.70 7.59
C LYS A 97 -9.23 -10.61 8.56
N TYR A 98 -8.39 -9.68 8.10
CA TYR A 98 -8.00 -8.53 8.91
C TYR A 98 -9.16 -7.54 9.13
N ASP A 99 -10.23 -7.65 8.35
CA ASP A 99 -11.46 -6.85 8.47
C ASP A 99 -12.44 -7.35 9.55
N VAL A 100 -12.12 -8.41 10.30
CA VAL A 100 -12.97 -8.89 11.40
C VAL A 100 -12.37 -8.46 12.74
N PRO A 101 -13.04 -7.59 13.53
CA PRO A 101 -12.61 -7.34 14.89
C PRO A 101 -12.73 -8.63 15.69
N SER A 102 -11.67 -9.01 16.41
CA SER A 102 -11.74 -10.02 17.48
C SER A 102 -12.51 -9.49 18.67
#